data_AF-A0A3D5MV27-F1
#
_entry.id   AF-A0A3D5MV27-F1
#
_cell.length_a   1.000
_cell.length_b   1.000
_cell.length_c   1.000
_cell.angle_alpha   90.00
_cell.angle_beta   90.00
_cell.angle_gamma   90.00
#
_symmetry.space_group_name_H-M   'P 1'
#
loop_
_entity.id
_entity.type
_entity.pdbx_description
1 polymer ?
#
loop_
_entity_poly.entity_id
_entity_poly.type
_entity_poly.pdbx_seq_one_letter_code
_entity_poly.pdbx_strand_id
1 'polypeptide(L)' 'MRIRLGYVAISMRLGKKVTGSSTLTYANYSKLNTPEKKAEKLKSVALSNLTDLGKILEYN' A
#
# COMPACT_ATOMS: atom_id res chain seq x y z
N MET A 1 2.76 -17.70 -24.70
CA MET A 1 3.85 -16.71 -24.51
C MET A 1 4.92 -17.33 -23.60
N ARG A 2 6.19 -17.45 -24.02
CA ARG A 2 7.27 -18.10 -23.22
C ARG A 2 7.96 -17.15 -22.23
N ILE A 3 7.86 -15.84 -22.44
CA ILE A 3 8.48 -14.81 -21.58
C ILE A 3 7.36 -14.03 -20.90
N ARG A 4 7.45 -13.79 -19.59
CA ARG A 4 6.52 -12.95 -18.82
C ARG A 4 7.23 -11.66 -18.41
N LEU A 5 6.55 -10.54 -18.53
CA LEU A 5 7.03 -9.23 -18.09
C LEU A 5 6.31 -8.85 -16.80
N GLY A 6 7.03 -8.23 -15.88
CA GLY A 6 6.50 -7.79 -14.59
C GLY A 6 7.26 -6.57 -14.07
N TYR A 7 6.68 -5.91 -13.08
CA TYR A 7 7.28 -4.76 -12.39
C TYR A 7 7.01 -4.87 -10.89
N VAL A 8 7.69 -4.02 -10.10
CA VAL A 8 7.71 -4.14 -8.64
C VAL A 8 6.98 -2.98 -7.97
N ALA A 9 6.09 -3.32 -7.03
CA ALA A 9 5.50 -2.49 -5.99
C ALA A 9 4.61 -1.29 -6.37
N ILE A 10 4.86 -0.60 -7.49
CA ILE A 10 4.18 0.66 -7.84
C ILE A 10 3.82 0.67 -9.33
N SER A 11 2.57 1.00 -9.63
CA SER A 11 2.17 1.35 -11.00
C SER A 11 2.15 2.87 -11.18
N MET A 12 2.97 3.36 -12.10
CA MET A 12 3.00 4.78 -12.49
C MET A 12 1.94 5.13 -13.54
N ARG A 13 1.26 4.12 -14.12
CA ARG A 13 0.26 4.30 -15.18
C ARG A 13 -1.18 4.38 -14.66
N LEU A 14 -1.46 3.77 -13.51
CA LEU A 14 -2.82 3.69 -12.92
C LEU A 14 -3.28 4.98 -12.18
N GLY A 15 -2.57 6.11 -12.33
CA GLY A 15 -2.91 7.39 -11.70
C GLY A 15 -1.93 7.81 -10.58
N LYS A 16 -2.38 8.67 -9.63
CA LYS A 16 -1.56 9.17 -8.50
C LYS A 16 -1.06 7.99 -7.64
N LYS A 17 0.15 7.50 -7.94
CA LYS A 17 0.93 6.48 -7.21
C LYS A 17 0.09 5.35 -6.57
N VAL A 18 -0.42 4.43 -7.38
CA VAL A 18 -1.02 3.18 -6.89
C VAL A 18 0.11 2.25 -6.43
N THR A 19 0.14 1.91 -5.14
CA THR A 19 1.24 1.15 -4.55
C THR A 19 0.78 0.18 -3.46
N GLY A 20 1.31 -1.04 -3.50
CA GLY A 20 1.13 -2.04 -2.44
C GLY A 20 2.11 -1.92 -1.28
N SER A 21 2.97 -0.88 -1.25
CA SER A 21 4.12 -0.78 -0.33
C SER A 21 4.19 0.54 0.44
N SER A 22 3.05 1.17 0.74
CA SER A 22 3.04 2.36 1.60
C SER A 22 3.45 2.01 3.02
N THR A 23 4.20 2.91 3.68
CA THR A 23 4.75 2.69 5.02
C THR A 23 4.25 3.72 6.03
N LEU A 24 4.19 3.32 7.31
CA LEU A 24 3.95 4.21 8.44
C LEU A 24 5.26 4.38 9.21
N THR A 25 5.80 5.61 9.27
CA THR A 25 7.02 5.88 10.04
C THR A 25 6.75 5.81 11.53
N TYR A 26 7.78 5.41 12.30
CA TYR A 26 7.68 5.36 13.76
C TYR A 26 7.31 6.72 14.37
N ALA A 27 7.84 7.82 13.85
CA ALA A 27 7.50 9.16 14.30
C ALA A 27 6.00 9.47 14.15
N ASN A 28 5.36 9.06 13.04
CA ASN A 28 3.93 9.25 12.84
C ASN A 28 3.10 8.30 13.71
N TYR A 29 3.57 7.07 13.91
CA TYR A 29 2.93 6.11 14.80
C TYR A 29 2.98 6.56 16.28
N SER A 30 4.10 7.10 16.73
CA SER A 30 4.31 7.52 18.11
C SER A 30 3.50 8.76 18.50
N LYS A 31 3.12 9.60 17.54
CA LYS A 31 2.22 10.77 17.75
C LYS A 31 0.77 10.38 18.06
N LEU A 32 0.40 9.11 17.88
CA LEU A 32 -0.95 8.63 18.17
C LEU A 32 -1.06 8.34 19.67
N ASN A 33 -1.98 9.03 20.35
CA ASN A 33 -2.04 9.04 21.81
C ASN A 33 -2.72 7.81 22.43
N THR A 34 -3.41 6.98 21.63
CA THR A 34 -4.12 5.80 22.14
C THR A 34 -3.72 4.53 21.37
N PRO A 35 -3.71 3.36 22.04
CA PRO A 35 -3.48 2.07 21.39
C PRO A 35 -4.46 1.78 20.24
N GLU A 36 -5.72 2.18 20.40
CA GLU A 36 -6.77 2.01 19.40
C GLU A 36 -6.46 2.78 18.11
N LYS A 37 -6.11 4.07 18.22
CA LYS A 37 -5.73 4.90 17.06
C LYS A 37 -4.49 4.36 16.36
N LYS A 38 -3.54 3.82 17.12
CA LYS A 38 -2.35 3.13 16.58
C LYS A 38 -2.73 1.92 15.74
N ALA A 39 -3.61 1.05 16.26
CA ALA A 39 -4.08 -0.13 15.56
C ALA A 39 -4.93 0.24 14.32
N GLU A 40 -5.81 1.22 14.44
CA GLU A 40 -6.64 1.71 13.34
C GLU A 40 -5.78 2.28 12.20
N LYS A 41 -4.74 3.06 12.52
CA LYS A 41 -3.84 3.61 11.51
C LYS A 41 -3.06 2.53 10.76
N LEU A 42 -2.59 1.50 11.47
CA LEU A 42 -1.93 0.35 10.85
C LEU A 42 -2.89 -0.41 9.92
N LYS A 43 -4.12 -0.68 10.38
CA LYS A 43 -5.15 -1.33 9.56
C LYS A 43 -5.48 -0.51 8.31
N SER A 44 -5.58 0.81 8.43
CA SER A 44 -5.84 1.72 7.32
C SER A 44 -4.73 1.66 6.26
N VAL A 45 -3.45 1.69 6.67
CA VAL A 45 -2.32 1.58 5.73
C VAL A 45 -2.27 0.20 5.08
N ALA A 46 -2.48 -0.87 5.85
CA ALA A 46 -2.52 -2.23 5.32
C ALA A 46 -3.66 -2.42 4.31
N LEU A 47 -4.86 -1.92 4.61
CA LEU A 47 -6.02 -2.00 3.73
C LEU A 47 -5.78 -1.23 2.42
N SER A 48 -5.18 -0.04 2.50
CA SER A 48 -4.79 0.74 1.32
C SER A 48 -3.83 -0.05 0.43
N ASN A 49 -2.80 -0.65 1.02
CA ASN A 49 -1.82 -1.46 0.29
C ASN A 49 -2.47 -2.68 -0.38
N LEU A 50 -3.38 -3.38 0.30
CA LEU A 50 -4.10 -4.53 -0.26
C LEU A 50 -5.03 -4.12 -1.40
N THR A 51 -5.73 -3.00 -1.25
CA THR A 51 -6.64 -2.47 -2.28
C THR A 51 -5.87 -2.09 -3.54
N ASP A 52 -4.74 -1.41 -3.38
CA ASP A 52 -3.90 -1.00 -4.52
C ASP A 52 -3.17 -2.18 -5.15
N LEU A 53 -2.79 -3.20 -4.37
CA LEU A 53 -2.29 -4.46 -4.90
C LEU A 53 -3.36 -5.16 -5.77
N GLY A 54 -4.62 -5.18 -5.32
CA GLY A 54 -5.73 -5.71 -6.11
C GLY A 54 -5.83 -5.04 -7.48
N LYS A 55 -5.81 -3.69 -7.51
CA LYS A 55 -5.81 -2.92 -8.76
C LYS A 55 -4.61 -3.20 -9.66
N ILE A 56 -3.42 -3.37 -9.07
CA ILE A 56 -2.20 -3.73 -9.81
C ILE A 56 -2.35 -5.10 -10.46
N LEU A 57 -2.90 -6.08 -9.73
CA LEU A 57 -3.12 -7.43 -10.26
C LEU A 57 -4.21 -7.48 -11.33
N GLU A 58 -5.27 -6.69 -11.20
CA GLU A 58 -6.32 -6.57 -12.23
C GLU A 58 -5.82 -5.88 -13.51
N TYR A 59 -4.85 -4.98 -13.39
CA TYR A 59 -4.27 -4.27 -14.53
C TYR A 59 -3.22 -5.08 -15.31
N ASN A 60 -2.51 -5.97 -14.64
CA ASN A 60 -1.39 -6.74 -15.19
C ASN A 60 -1.85 -7.93 -16.04
#